data_AF-A0A928XNQ6-F1
#
_entry.id   AF-A0A928XNQ6-F1
#
_cell.length_a   1.000
_cell.length_b   1.000
_cell.length_c   1.000
_cell.angle_alpha   90.00
_cell.angle_beta   90.00
_cell.angle_gamma   90.00
#
_symmetry.space_group_name_H-M   'P 1'
#
loop_
_entity.id
_entity.type
_entity.pdbx_description
1 polymer ?
#
loop_
_entity_poly.entity_id
_entity_poly.type
_entity_poly.pdbx_seq_one_letter_code
_entity_poly.pdbx_strand_id
1 'polypeptide(L)'
;MRWLGAFALIVATGCAGTPQAAPTTALVVPPPPPGSDAAETPARVRARTHDEPCVRDDTPEGVEHAAAARSRGTVALRDRRFEEALAAFRESYAGSCTNATLFLMAVCLERLDELDAARELIDDYAHSEQSAIGHRRATSYRACIERRRRSPAIDCLAEELANVP
;
A
#
# COMPACT_ATOMS: atom_id res chain seq x y z
N MET A 1 60.90 -1.46 -8.45
CA MET A 1 60.65 -1.74 -9.89
C MET A 1 59.42 -0.93 -10.31
N ARG A 2 59.56 0.40 -10.54
CA ARG A 2 59.36 1.06 -11.84
C ARG A 2 58.74 0.17 -12.93
N TRP A 3 57.56 0.55 -13.44
CA TRP A 3 57.32 0.74 -14.88
C TRP A 3 56.12 1.68 -15.08
N LEU A 4 56.41 2.84 -15.67
CA LEU A 4 55.48 3.82 -16.24
C LEU A 4 55.34 3.50 -17.74
N GLY A 5 54.15 3.60 -18.30
CA GLY A 5 53.91 3.75 -19.74
C GLY A 5 52.55 4.44 -19.91
N ALA A 6 52.42 5.73 -20.21
CA ALA A 6 52.87 6.52 -21.37
C ALA A 6 52.01 6.29 -22.64
N PHE A 7 51.13 7.26 -22.87
CA PHE A 7 50.72 7.89 -24.14
C PHE A 7 50.27 7.03 -25.34
N ALA A 8 49.05 7.30 -25.79
CA ALA A 8 48.80 7.62 -27.21
C ALA A 8 47.56 8.51 -27.36
N LEU A 9 47.82 9.77 -27.72
CA LEU A 9 46.85 10.77 -28.18
C LEU A 9 46.61 10.49 -29.67
N ILE A 10 45.37 10.32 -30.11
CA ILE A 10 45.02 10.37 -31.54
C ILE A 10 43.96 11.44 -31.73
N VAL A 11 44.40 12.55 -32.34
CA VAL A 11 43.56 13.56 -32.97
C VAL A 11 43.36 13.14 -34.42
N ALA A 12 42.11 13.06 -34.88
CA ALA A 12 41.79 13.05 -36.30
C ALA A 12 40.64 14.02 -36.56
N THR A 13 41.02 15.14 -37.16
CA THR A 13 40.16 16.19 -37.71
C THR A 13 39.69 15.77 -39.10
N GLY A 14 38.40 15.93 -39.40
CA GLY A 14 37.87 15.72 -40.75
C GLY A 14 36.58 16.53 -40.96
N CYS A 15 36.63 17.50 -41.88
CA CYS A 15 35.59 18.47 -42.18
C CYS A 15 34.73 18.10 -43.41
N ALA A 16 33.48 18.59 -43.36
CA ALA A 16 32.69 19.24 -44.44
C ALA A 16 31.74 18.44 -45.38
N GLY A 17 30.50 18.96 -45.44
CA GLY A 17 29.55 18.97 -46.58
C GLY A 17 28.41 17.95 -46.47
N THR A 18 27.11 18.24 -46.54
CA THR A 18 26.31 19.42 -46.99
C THR A 18 24.85 19.24 -46.48
N PRO A 19 23.99 20.28 -46.51
CA PRO A 19 22.72 20.32 -45.77
C PRO A 19 21.58 19.63 -46.53
N GLN A 20 20.75 18.85 -45.83
CA GLN A 20 19.50 18.34 -46.39
C GLN A 20 18.32 18.64 -45.47
N ALA A 21 17.34 19.28 -46.09
CA ALA A 21 16.10 19.82 -45.56
C ALA A 21 15.40 18.92 -44.53
N ALA A 22 14.91 19.57 -43.47
CA ALA A 22 13.93 19.01 -42.56
C ALA A 22 12.60 18.74 -43.27
N PRO A 23 11.99 17.56 -43.06
CA PRO A 23 10.55 17.46 -42.93
C PRO A 23 10.19 17.45 -41.45
N THR A 24 9.47 18.49 -41.02
CA THR A 24 8.65 18.52 -39.82
C THR A 24 7.86 17.22 -39.71
N THR A 25 8.36 16.29 -38.90
CA THR A 25 7.62 15.10 -38.50
C THR A 25 7.23 15.32 -37.06
N ALA A 26 5.93 15.50 -36.86
CA ALA A 26 5.30 15.70 -35.58
C ALA A 26 5.85 14.73 -34.54
N LEU A 27 6.18 15.25 -33.37
CA LEU A 27 6.43 14.48 -32.16
C LEU A 27 5.16 13.69 -31.87
N VAL A 28 5.07 12.45 -32.38
CA VAL A 28 4.11 11.48 -31.88
C VAL A 28 4.63 11.11 -30.50
N VAL A 29 4.18 11.87 -29.51
CA VAL A 29 4.24 11.45 -28.11
C VAL A 29 3.50 10.12 -28.06
N PRO A 30 4.14 8.99 -27.74
CA PRO A 30 3.41 7.75 -27.54
C PRO A 30 2.40 7.99 -26.41
N PRO A 31 1.14 7.54 -26.55
CA PRO A 31 0.22 7.56 -25.43
C PRO A 31 0.89 6.80 -24.27
N PRO A 32 0.84 7.33 -23.03
CA PRO A 32 1.40 6.60 -21.90
C PRO A 32 0.74 5.22 -21.81
N PRO A 33 1.48 4.19 -21.37
CA PRO A 33 0.93 2.84 -21.25
C PRO A 33 -0.30 2.87 -20.30
N PRO A 34 -1.40 2.17 -20.63
CA PRO A 34 -2.45 1.94 -19.66
C PRO A 34 -1.87 1.06 -18.54
N GLY A 35 -1.85 1.58 -17.32
CA GLY A 35 -1.30 0.85 -16.16
C GLY A 35 -0.01 1.43 -15.57
N SER A 36 0.24 2.73 -15.70
CA SER A 36 1.09 3.39 -14.70
C SER A 36 0.32 3.43 -13.39
N ASP A 37 0.48 2.40 -12.57
CA ASP A 37 0.22 2.40 -11.13
C ASP A 37 1.03 3.55 -10.51
N ALA A 38 0.47 4.76 -10.61
CA ALA A 38 0.79 5.82 -9.68
C ALA A 38 0.39 5.24 -8.33
N ALA A 39 1.39 4.83 -7.53
CA ALA A 39 1.25 4.40 -6.16
C ALA A 39 0.09 5.18 -5.53
N GLU A 40 -1.03 4.50 -5.36
CA GLU A 40 -2.27 5.16 -4.98
C GLU A 40 -1.98 5.81 -3.64
N THR A 41 -1.96 7.14 -3.61
CA THR A 41 -1.49 7.81 -2.40
C THR A 41 -2.42 7.40 -1.26
N PRO A 42 -1.90 7.11 -0.08
CA PRO A 42 -2.72 6.62 1.02
C PRO A 42 -3.93 7.51 1.32
N ALA A 43 -3.81 8.83 1.08
CA ALA A 43 -4.91 9.79 1.12
C ALA A 43 -6.01 9.56 0.06
N ARG A 44 -5.67 9.17 -1.18
CA ARG A 44 -6.67 8.78 -2.21
C ARG A 44 -7.33 7.46 -1.85
N VAL A 45 -6.60 6.54 -1.24
CA VAL A 45 -7.18 5.27 -0.84
C VAL A 45 -8.09 5.40 0.38
N ARG A 46 -7.83 6.34 1.31
CA ARG A 46 -8.76 6.71 2.40
C ARG A 46 -10.12 7.13 1.88
N ALA A 47 -10.14 7.95 0.81
CA ALA A 47 -11.39 8.42 0.20
C ALA A 47 -12.23 7.28 -0.38
N ARG A 48 -11.60 6.26 -0.99
CA ARG A 48 -12.34 5.12 -1.58
C ARG A 48 -12.99 4.20 -0.56
N THR A 49 -12.35 3.96 0.59
CA THR A 49 -12.93 3.08 1.61
C THR A 49 -14.18 3.64 2.29
N HIS A 50 -14.42 4.95 2.25
CA HIS A 50 -15.55 5.58 2.93
C HIS A 50 -16.73 5.96 2.01
N ASP A 51 -16.50 6.25 0.73
CA ASP A 51 -17.57 6.73 -0.16
C ASP A 51 -18.28 5.60 -0.94
N GLU A 52 -17.63 4.45 -1.16
CA GLU A 52 -18.31 3.32 -1.81
C GLU A 52 -18.88 2.33 -0.78
N PRO A 53 -20.20 2.10 -0.77
CA PRO A 53 -20.79 1.06 0.06
C PRO A 53 -20.16 -0.28 -0.37
N CYS A 54 -19.61 -1.01 0.60
CA CYS A 54 -19.02 -2.32 0.34
C CYS A 54 -20.08 -3.25 -0.28
N VAL A 55 -19.96 -3.54 -1.58
CA VAL A 55 -20.87 -4.45 -2.29
C VAL A 55 -20.28 -5.84 -2.21
N ARG A 56 -20.90 -6.71 -1.41
CA ARG A 56 -20.49 -8.11 -1.30
C ARG A 56 -20.70 -8.82 -2.62
N ASP A 57 -19.67 -9.52 -3.06
CA ASP A 57 -19.78 -10.52 -4.12
C ASP A 57 -19.95 -11.89 -3.48
N ASP A 58 -21.21 -12.32 -3.34
CA ASP A 58 -21.56 -13.62 -2.77
C ASP A 58 -21.44 -14.77 -3.80
N THR A 59 -20.90 -14.53 -5.01
CA THR A 59 -20.57 -15.61 -5.94
C THR A 59 -19.46 -16.50 -5.37
N PRO A 60 -19.44 -17.81 -5.69
CA PRO A 60 -18.34 -18.70 -5.27
C PRO A 60 -16.97 -18.13 -5.66
N GLU A 61 -16.86 -17.60 -6.88
CA GLU A 61 -15.64 -16.99 -7.40
C GLU A 61 -15.24 -15.73 -6.63
N GLY A 62 -16.21 -14.86 -6.31
CA GLY A 62 -15.99 -13.66 -5.49
C GLY A 62 -15.51 -13.99 -4.07
N VAL A 63 -16.10 -15.00 -3.44
CA VAL A 63 -15.71 -15.47 -2.10
C VAL A 63 -14.31 -16.10 -2.12
N GLU A 64 -14.00 -16.94 -3.11
CA GLU A 64 -12.68 -17.54 -3.27
C GLU A 64 -11.60 -16.48 -3.52
N HIS A 65 -11.90 -15.50 -4.38
CA HIS A 65 -11.01 -14.38 -4.66
C HIS A 65 -10.75 -13.55 -3.41
N ALA A 66 -11.80 -13.20 -2.65
CA ALA A 66 -11.67 -12.46 -1.39
C ALA A 66 -10.84 -13.21 -0.33
N ALA A 67 -11.00 -14.54 -0.26
CA ALA A 67 -10.22 -15.39 0.64
C ALA A 67 -8.74 -15.45 0.23
N ALA A 68 -8.45 -15.63 -1.07
CA ALA A 68 -7.10 -15.63 -1.60
C ALA A 68 -6.38 -14.29 -1.36
N ALA A 69 -7.07 -13.17 -1.59
CA ALA A 69 -6.59 -11.83 -1.27
C ALA A 69 -6.27 -11.68 0.22
N ARG A 70 -7.13 -12.17 1.11
CA ARG A 70 -6.88 -12.15 2.56
C ARG A 70 -5.66 -12.96 2.97
N SER A 71 -5.47 -14.14 2.38
CA SER A 71 -4.31 -14.98 2.64
C SER A 71 -3.03 -14.27 2.21
N ARG A 72 -3.01 -13.64 1.02
CA ARG A 72 -1.89 -12.81 0.57
C ARG A 72 -1.60 -11.67 1.53
N GLY A 73 -2.64 -10.94 1.95
CA GLY A 73 -2.50 -9.84 2.92
C GLY A 73 -1.91 -10.30 4.25
N THR A 74 -2.30 -11.49 4.72
CA THR A 74 -1.77 -12.08 5.95
C THR A 74 -0.29 -12.44 5.85
N VAL A 75 0.14 -13.00 4.70
CA VAL A 75 1.57 -13.29 4.45
C VAL A 75 2.38 -11.99 4.40
N ALA A 76 1.92 -11.00 3.63
CA ALA A 76 2.57 -9.69 3.54
C ALA A 76 2.67 -8.98 4.90
N LEU A 77 1.61 -9.07 5.73
CA LEU A 77 1.59 -8.52 7.08
C LEU A 77 2.67 -9.17 7.97
N ARG A 78 2.80 -10.50 7.92
CA ARG A 78 3.84 -11.24 8.67
C ARG A 78 5.25 -10.86 8.23
N ASP A 79 5.43 -10.62 6.94
CA ASP A 79 6.69 -10.18 6.35
C ASP A 79 6.95 -8.68 6.53
N ARG A 80 6.08 -7.96 7.27
CA ARG A 80 6.14 -6.50 7.49
C ARG A 80 6.06 -5.67 6.20
N ARG A 81 5.51 -6.24 5.12
CA ARG A 81 5.21 -5.55 3.86
C ARG A 81 3.83 -4.89 3.97
N PHE A 82 3.74 -3.84 4.79
CA PHE A 82 2.45 -3.28 5.22
C PHE A 82 1.63 -2.63 4.10
N GLU A 83 2.26 -2.00 3.10
CA GLU A 83 1.56 -1.44 1.94
C GLU A 83 0.92 -2.54 1.09
N GLU A 84 1.67 -3.60 0.80
CA GLU A 84 1.19 -4.77 0.06
C GLU A 84 0.09 -5.51 0.83
N ALA A 85 0.25 -5.65 2.15
CA ALA A 85 -0.76 -6.22 3.02
C ALA A 85 -2.06 -5.43 2.97
N LEU A 86 -1.97 -4.10 3.08
CA LEU A 86 -3.12 -3.21 3.03
C LEU A 86 -3.84 -3.29 1.67
N ALA A 87 -3.11 -3.34 0.56
CA ALA A 87 -3.70 -3.51 -0.77
C ALA A 87 -4.46 -4.84 -0.89
N ALA A 88 -3.85 -5.94 -0.45
CA ALA A 88 -4.48 -7.27 -0.49
C ALA A 88 -5.70 -7.38 0.44
N PHE A 89 -5.67 -6.71 1.60
CA PHE A 89 -6.84 -6.67 2.48
C PHE A 89 -7.97 -5.81 1.92
N ARG A 90 -7.68 -4.73 1.17
CA ARG A 90 -8.72 -3.96 0.46
C ARG A 90 -9.41 -4.79 -0.61
N GLU A 91 -8.64 -5.53 -1.41
CA GLU A 91 -9.17 -6.46 -2.40
C GLU A 91 -10.06 -7.53 -1.72
N SER A 92 -9.61 -8.07 -0.59
CA SER A 92 -10.43 -8.99 0.21
C SER A 92 -11.72 -8.33 0.73
N TYR A 93 -11.63 -7.11 1.25
CA TYR A 93 -12.78 -6.40 1.81
C TYR A 93 -13.81 -6.08 0.73
N ALA A 94 -13.37 -5.70 -0.48
CA ALA A 94 -14.25 -5.44 -1.61
C ALA A 94 -15.12 -6.65 -1.99
N GLY A 95 -14.62 -7.89 -1.80
CA GLY A 95 -15.39 -9.10 -2.10
C GLY A 95 -16.30 -9.56 -0.96
N SER A 96 -15.81 -9.63 0.28
CA SER A 96 -16.55 -10.28 1.38
C SER A 96 -16.98 -9.37 2.54
N CYS A 97 -16.60 -8.09 2.53
CA CYS A 97 -16.96 -7.07 3.54
C CYS A 97 -16.81 -7.53 5.00
N THR A 98 -15.80 -8.34 5.34
CA THR A 98 -15.68 -8.92 6.68
C THR A 98 -15.08 -7.95 7.69
N ASN A 99 -15.70 -7.81 8.87
CA ASN A 99 -15.22 -6.97 9.97
C ASN A 99 -13.76 -7.29 10.36
N ALA A 100 -13.38 -8.57 10.33
CA ALA A 100 -12.01 -8.97 10.61
C ALA A 100 -10.99 -8.34 9.64
N THR A 101 -11.38 -8.09 8.38
CA THR A 101 -10.53 -7.43 7.39
C THR A 101 -10.38 -5.94 7.67
N LEU A 102 -11.44 -5.24 8.14
CA LEU A 102 -11.34 -3.84 8.60
C LEU A 102 -10.29 -3.70 9.72
N PHE A 103 -10.33 -4.60 10.70
CA PHE A 103 -9.34 -4.61 11.78
C PHE A 103 -7.92 -4.81 11.25
N LEU A 104 -7.71 -5.76 10.32
CA LEU A 104 -6.40 -6.01 9.72
C LEU A 104 -5.89 -4.83 8.88
N MET A 105 -6.77 -4.12 8.18
CA MET A 105 -6.44 -2.89 7.44
C MET A 105 -6.02 -1.78 8.41
N ALA A 106 -6.75 -1.60 9.52
CA ALA A 106 -6.38 -0.64 10.56
C ALA A 106 -4.99 -0.93 11.15
N VAL A 107 -4.66 -2.22 11.35
CA VAL A 107 -3.33 -2.65 11.77
C VAL A 107 -2.26 -2.26 10.76
N CYS A 108 -2.50 -2.45 9.47
CA CYS A 108 -1.54 -2.04 8.44
C CYS A 108 -1.35 -0.51 8.42
N LEU A 109 -2.44 0.26 8.52
CA LEU A 109 -2.39 1.72 8.55
C LEU A 109 -1.67 2.25 9.77
N GLU A 110 -1.89 1.66 10.95
CA GLU A 110 -1.13 1.99 12.14
C GLU A 110 0.37 1.80 11.89
N ARG A 111 0.79 0.69 11.29
CA ARG A 111 2.20 0.44 10.94
C ARG A 111 2.78 1.41 9.91
N LEU A 112 1.95 1.92 9.01
CA LEU A 112 2.31 2.96 8.04
C LEU A 112 2.26 4.39 8.62
N ASP A 113 2.01 4.52 9.92
CA ASP A 113 1.84 5.81 10.63
C ASP A 113 0.64 6.64 10.16
N GLU A 114 -0.34 5.97 9.56
CA GLU A 114 -1.60 6.55 9.11
C GLU A 114 -2.66 6.53 10.21
N LEU A 115 -2.32 7.15 11.34
CA LEU A 115 -3.07 7.02 12.60
C LEU A 115 -4.51 7.56 12.55
N ASP A 116 -4.83 8.48 11.65
CA ASP A 116 -6.21 8.96 11.42
C ASP A 116 -7.07 7.91 10.74
N ALA A 117 -6.59 7.36 9.62
CA ALA A 117 -7.34 6.33 8.90
C ALA A 117 -7.41 5.01 9.66
N ALA A 118 -6.37 4.66 10.41
CA ALA A 118 -6.41 3.51 11.31
C ALA A 118 -7.53 3.66 12.35
N ARG A 119 -7.73 4.87 12.89
CA ARG A 119 -8.78 5.14 13.87
C ARG A 119 -10.16 5.04 13.25
N GLU A 120 -10.36 5.63 12.07
CA GLU A 120 -11.63 5.58 11.34
C GLU A 120 -12.05 4.13 11.07
N LEU A 121 -11.16 3.29 10.54
CA LEU A 121 -11.47 1.87 10.32
C LEU A 121 -11.79 1.10 11.60
N ILE A 122 -11.22 1.49 12.74
CA ILE A 122 -11.53 0.88 14.05
C ILE A 122 -12.89 1.34 14.56
N ASP A 123 -13.31 2.56 14.24
CA ASP A 123 -14.65 3.04 14.54
C ASP A 123 -15.69 2.28 13.70
N ASP A 124 -15.41 2.04 12.41
CA ASP A 124 -16.26 1.23 11.54
C ASP A 124 -16.31 -0.25 11.99
N TYR A 125 -15.17 -0.81 12.38
CA TYR A 125 -15.08 -2.13 12.99
C TYR A 125 -15.92 -2.21 14.27
N ALA A 126 -15.82 -1.22 15.17
CA ALA A 126 -16.59 -1.19 16.41
C ALA A 126 -18.10 -1.03 16.18
N HIS A 127 -18.49 -0.34 15.10
CA HIS A 127 -19.89 -0.17 14.74
C HIS A 127 -20.49 -1.46 14.18
N SER A 128 -19.72 -2.18 13.36
CA SER A 128 -20.14 -3.43 12.72
C SER A 128 -20.05 -4.65 13.65
N GLU A 129 -19.09 -4.68 14.58
CA GLU A 129 -18.96 -5.69 15.64
C GLU A 129 -19.75 -5.29 16.88
N GLN A 130 -20.97 -5.80 17.01
CA GLN A 130 -21.80 -5.61 18.21
C GLN A 130 -21.40 -6.55 19.36
N SER A 131 -20.38 -7.38 19.18
CA SER A 131 -19.91 -8.29 20.21
C SER A 131 -19.13 -7.54 21.31
N ALA A 132 -19.32 -7.92 22.57
CA ALA A 132 -18.57 -7.33 23.68
C ALA A 132 -17.05 -7.52 23.55
N ILE A 133 -16.62 -8.61 22.91
CA ILE A 133 -15.21 -8.89 22.63
C ILE A 133 -14.69 -7.92 21.54
N GLY A 134 -15.43 -7.75 20.45
CA GLY A 134 -15.10 -6.82 19.38
C GLY A 134 -14.99 -5.38 19.90
N HIS A 135 -15.96 -4.93 20.70
CA HIS A 135 -15.95 -3.60 21.31
C HIS A 135 -14.76 -3.38 22.25
N ARG A 136 -14.41 -4.37 23.09
CA ARG A 136 -13.21 -4.29 23.95
C ARG A 136 -11.94 -4.19 23.11
N ARG A 137 -11.82 -5.00 22.06
CA ARG A 137 -10.67 -4.95 21.14
C ARG A 137 -10.56 -3.58 20.47
N ALA A 138 -11.65 -3.05 19.92
CA ALA A 138 -11.66 -1.73 19.30
C ALA A 138 -11.26 -0.62 20.29
N THR A 139 -11.79 -0.66 21.52
CA THR A 139 -11.46 0.31 22.56
C THR A 139 -9.98 0.26 22.96
N SER A 140 -9.43 -0.96 23.13
CA SER A 140 -8.00 -1.15 23.40
C SER A 140 -7.14 -0.58 22.28
N TYR A 141 -7.51 -0.85 21.03
CA TYR A 141 -6.77 -0.42 19.86
C TYR A 141 -6.84 1.10 19.63
N ARG A 142 -7.99 1.75 19.87
CA ARG A 142 -8.09 3.22 19.91
C ARG A 142 -7.13 3.82 20.91
N ALA A 143 -7.09 3.27 22.14
CA ALA A 143 -6.19 3.75 23.17
C ALA A 143 -4.71 3.61 22.75
N CYS A 144 -4.37 2.53 22.04
CA CYS A 144 -3.06 2.39 21.41
C CYS A 144 -2.77 3.52 20.41
N ILE A 145 -3.64 3.76 19.43
CA ILE A 145 -3.45 4.79 18.41
C ILE A 145 -3.19 6.15 19.07
N GLU A 146 -3.98 6.50 20.10
CA GLU A 146 -3.80 7.75 20.85
C GLU A 146 -2.52 7.80 21.69
N ARG A 147 -2.01 6.65 22.16
CA ARG A 147 -0.68 6.59 22.79
C ARG A 147 0.43 6.83 21.76
N ARG A 148 0.34 6.19 20.59
CA ARG A 148 1.33 6.36 19.52
C ARG A 148 1.34 7.78 18.95
N ARG A 149 0.18 8.44 18.82
CA ARG A 149 0.10 9.87 18.48
C ARG A 149 0.84 10.77 19.48
N ARG A 150 0.75 10.47 20.77
CA ARG A 150 1.43 11.23 21.83
C ARG A 150 2.92 10.87 21.94
N SER A 151 3.29 9.65 21.58
CA SER A 151 4.67 9.17 21.63
C SER A 151 4.91 8.12 20.53
N PRO A 152 5.59 8.48 19.43
CA PRO A 152 5.76 7.60 18.27
C PRO A 152 6.69 6.40 18.55
N ALA A 153 7.36 6.37 19.71
CA ALA A 153 8.25 5.29 20.12
C ALA A 153 7.52 4.07 20.70
N ILE A 154 6.20 4.13 20.91
CA ILE A 154 5.41 3.04 21.50
C ILE A 154 4.95 2.08 20.39
N ASP A 155 5.38 0.82 20.46
CA ASP A 155 4.89 -0.28 19.60
C ASP A 155 3.77 -1.04 20.31
N CYS A 156 2.52 -0.78 19.93
CA CYS A 156 1.36 -1.38 20.60
C CYS A 156 1.10 -2.84 20.23
N LEU A 157 1.48 -3.28 19.03
CA LEU A 157 1.12 -4.63 18.56
C LEU A 157 1.98 -5.69 19.25
N ALA A 158 3.18 -5.33 19.69
CA ALA A 158 4.04 -6.21 20.49
C ALA A 158 3.39 -6.58 21.83
N GLU A 159 2.64 -5.66 22.45
CA GLU A 159 1.89 -5.93 23.70
C GLU A 159 0.63 -6.78 23.46
N GLU A 160 -0.07 -6.59 22.35
CA GLU A 160 -1.36 -7.26 22.10
C GLU A 160 -1.17 -8.64 21.46
N LEU A 161 -0.26 -8.82 20.49
CA LEU A 161 0.04 -10.15 19.91
C LEU A 161 0.73 -11.09 20.91
N ALA A 162 1.46 -10.56 21.89
CA ALA A 162 2.02 -11.37 22.97
C ALA A 162 0.96 -11.93 23.94
N ASN A 163 -0.28 -11.41 23.89
CA ASN A 163 -1.38 -11.79 24.78
C ASN A 163 -2.53 -12.51 24.06
N VAL A 164 -2.38 -12.86 22.78
CA VAL A 164 -3.32 -13.77 22.10
C VAL A 164 -2.82 -15.20 22.32
N PRO A 165 -3.54 -16.04 23.09
CA PRO A 165 -3.14 -17.42 23.39
C PRO A 165 -3.16 -18.32 22.15
#